data_AF-A0A0B0HC85-F1
#
_entry.id   AF-A0A0B0HC85-F1
#
_cell.length_a   1.000
_cell.length_b   1.000
_cell.length_c   1.000
_cell.angle_alpha   90.00
_cell.angle_beta   90.00
_cell.angle_gamma   90.00
#
_symmetry.space_group_name_H-M   'P 1'
#
loop_
_entity.id
_entity.type
_entity.pdbx_description
1 polymer ?
#
loop_
_entity_poly.entity_id
_entity_poly.type
_entity_poly.pdbx_seq_one_letter_code
_entity_poly.pdbx_strand_id
1 'polypeptide(L)'
;MLISLFLAIALLLPASTAFADTRLSGKEIKQLVSNSTAIGHRKLQGRKSEYLVHTVVFKTYFNANGELVEKVDSTGGASSSSGGSGYPAHGQWKVANGKLCFSFRDSLVDKGKLKCLKVLKKAGGSYELTKGSGEVNRVWKEVLPGNPYKLK
;
A
#
# COMPACT_ATOMS: atom_id res chain seq x y z
N MET A 1 -24.27 25.95 -61.46
CA MET A 1 -24.37 25.58 -60.03
C MET A 1 -23.48 24.38 -59.79
N LEU A 2 -22.30 24.57 -59.18
CA LEU A 2 -21.46 23.47 -58.70
C LEU A 2 -21.69 23.30 -57.19
N ILE A 3 -22.15 22.12 -56.79
CA ILE A 3 -22.29 21.74 -55.38
C ILE A 3 -21.00 21.00 -55.00
N SER A 4 -20.12 21.67 -54.26
CA SER A 4 -18.93 21.04 -53.67
C SER A 4 -19.32 20.36 -52.36
N LEU A 5 -19.30 19.03 -52.35
CA LEU A 5 -19.51 18.21 -51.16
C LEU A 5 -18.17 18.02 -50.44
N PHE A 6 -17.96 18.72 -49.32
CA PHE A 6 -16.81 18.49 -48.44
C PHE A 6 -17.09 17.27 -47.55
N LEU A 7 -16.40 16.16 -47.81
CA LEU A 7 -16.41 14.98 -46.96
C LEU A 7 -15.37 15.15 -45.84
N ALA A 8 -15.81 15.49 -44.63
CA ALA A 8 -14.94 15.55 -43.46
C ALA A 8 -14.78 14.14 -42.86
N ILE A 9 -13.62 13.53 -43.07
CA ILE A 9 -13.26 12.26 -42.43
C ILE A 9 -12.76 12.58 -41.01
N ALA A 10 -13.65 12.42 -40.02
CA ALA A 10 -13.27 12.46 -38.62
C ALA A 10 -12.52 11.18 -38.24
N LEU A 11 -11.18 11.24 -38.23
CA LEU A 11 -10.33 10.19 -37.68
C LEU A 11 -10.51 10.15 -36.16
N LEU A 12 -11.42 9.29 -35.69
CA LEU A 12 -11.52 8.86 -34.30
C LEU A 12 -10.30 7.99 -33.96
N LEU A 13 -9.21 8.63 -33.54
CA LEU A 13 -8.12 7.93 -32.88
C LEU A 13 -8.59 7.56 -31.46
N PRO A 14 -8.58 6.27 -31.06
CA PRO A 14 -8.77 5.91 -29.68
C PRO A 14 -7.62 6.48 -28.87
N ALA A 15 -7.91 7.47 -28.03
CA ALA A 15 -6.96 7.95 -27.03
C ALA A 15 -6.73 6.81 -26.03
N SER A 16 -5.72 6.00 -26.29
CA SER A 16 -5.19 5.05 -25.31
C SER A 16 -4.59 5.87 -24.17
N THR A 17 -5.41 6.14 -23.16
CA THR A 17 -4.98 6.68 -21.88
C THR A 17 -4.11 5.64 -21.19
N ALA A 18 -2.82 5.65 -21.51
CA ALA A 18 -1.83 4.99 -20.69
C ALA A 18 -1.82 5.71 -19.33
N PHE A 19 -2.55 5.19 -18.35
CA PHE A 19 -2.50 5.70 -16.98
C PHE A 19 -1.10 5.41 -16.43
N ALA A 20 -0.20 6.38 -16.53
CA ALA A 20 1.12 6.27 -15.93
C ALA A 20 0.99 6.14 -14.41
N ASP A 21 1.81 5.27 -13.82
CA ASP A 21 1.90 5.16 -12.38
C ASP A 21 2.25 6.53 -11.77
N THR A 22 1.43 6.98 -10.82
CA THR A 22 1.55 8.34 -10.27
C THR A 22 2.11 8.29 -8.86
N ARG A 23 3.22 8.98 -8.63
CA ARG A 23 3.75 9.16 -7.29
C ARG A 23 2.90 10.16 -6.50
N LEU A 24 2.44 9.76 -5.33
CA LEU A 24 1.65 10.64 -4.46
C LEU A 24 2.53 11.62 -3.69
N SER A 25 2.04 12.85 -3.54
CA SER A 25 2.57 13.87 -2.65
C SER A 25 2.26 13.55 -1.18
N GLY A 26 2.90 14.27 -0.26
CA GLY A 26 2.64 14.09 1.17
C GLY A 26 1.19 14.38 1.56
N LYS A 27 0.55 15.39 0.96
CA LYS A 27 -0.85 15.72 1.25
C LYS A 27 -1.79 14.61 0.78
N GLU A 28 -1.58 14.10 -0.43
CA GLU A 28 -2.37 12.99 -0.98
C GLU A 28 -2.19 11.71 -0.17
N ILE A 29 -0.96 11.39 0.26
CA ILE A 29 -0.71 10.26 1.15
C ILE A 29 -1.47 10.42 2.46
N LYS A 30 -1.39 11.61 3.10
CA LYS A 30 -2.09 11.87 4.36
C LYS A 30 -3.60 11.71 4.19
N GLN A 31 -4.17 12.24 3.12
CA GLN A 31 -5.60 12.10 2.82
C GLN A 31 -6.00 10.64 2.59
N LEU A 32 -5.19 9.88 1.84
CA LEU A 32 -5.43 8.47 1.54
C LEU A 32 -5.55 7.61 2.82
N VAL A 33 -4.68 7.87 3.80
CA VAL A 33 -4.54 7.02 4.99
C VAL A 33 -5.18 7.60 6.25
N SER A 34 -5.87 8.74 6.17
CA SER A 34 -6.47 9.36 7.36
C SER A 34 -7.76 8.64 7.76
N ASN A 35 -7.75 7.97 8.93
CA ASN A 35 -8.90 7.22 9.44
C ASN A 35 -9.39 6.13 8.46
N SER A 36 -8.45 5.42 7.85
CA SER A 36 -8.70 4.41 6.82
C SER A 36 -8.09 3.07 7.21
N THR A 37 -8.50 2.02 6.52
CA THR A 37 -7.89 0.70 6.53
C THR A 37 -7.39 0.32 5.15
N ALA A 38 -6.11 -0.03 5.03
CA ALA A 38 -5.54 -0.57 3.81
C ALA A 38 -5.51 -2.10 3.87
N ILE A 39 -6.04 -2.75 2.83
CA ILE A 39 -6.00 -4.21 2.65
C ILE A 39 -5.00 -4.51 1.53
N GLY A 40 -4.06 -5.40 1.80
CA GLY A 40 -2.94 -5.59 0.89
C GLY A 40 -2.18 -6.88 1.09
N HIS A 41 -1.04 -6.96 0.41
CA HIS A 41 -0.13 -8.08 0.56
C HIS A 41 1.33 -7.61 0.61
N ARG A 42 2.16 -8.38 1.31
CA ARG A 42 3.60 -8.18 1.40
C ARG A 42 4.33 -9.51 1.20
N LYS A 43 5.55 -9.45 0.68
CA LYS A 43 6.47 -10.59 0.70
C LYS A 43 7.18 -10.63 2.06
N LEU A 44 7.09 -11.75 2.78
CA LEU A 44 8.00 -11.98 3.89
C LEU A 44 9.30 -12.56 3.31
N GLN A 45 10.40 -11.84 3.44
CA GLN A 45 11.72 -12.44 3.23
C GLN A 45 12.00 -13.31 4.46
N GLY A 46 11.93 -14.64 4.29
CA GLY A 46 12.46 -15.56 5.28
C GLY A 46 13.94 -15.24 5.53
N ARG A 47 14.34 -15.08 6.79
CA ARG A 47 15.76 -14.97 7.12
C ARG A 47 16.40 -16.33 6.80
N LYS A 48 17.29 -16.35 5.80
CA LYS A 48 18.36 -17.35 5.63
C LYS A 48 17.94 -18.81 5.88
N SER A 49 17.09 -19.37 5.04
CA SER A 49 17.01 -20.82 4.77
C SER A 49 15.96 -21.03 3.69
N GLU A 50 16.40 -21.39 2.49
CA GLU A 50 15.79 -22.23 1.42
C GLU A 50 14.26 -22.40 1.28
N TYR A 51 13.41 -21.51 1.79
CA TYR A 51 11.96 -21.68 1.73
C TYR A 51 11.24 -20.53 1.01
N LEU A 52 10.21 -20.96 0.28
CA LEU A 52 9.34 -20.26 -0.67
C LEU A 52 9.04 -18.80 -0.26
N VAL A 53 9.10 -17.90 -1.25
CA VAL A 53 8.58 -16.54 -1.11
C VAL A 53 7.07 -16.62 -0.85
N HIS A 54 6.65 -16.57 0.41
CA HIS A 54 5.24 -16.53 0.76
C HIS A 54 4.72 -15.10 0.70
N THR A 55 3.64 -14.91 -0.07
CA THR A 55 2.85 -13.67 -0.06
C THR A 55 1.88 -13.72 1.11
N VAL A 56 1.94 -12.71 1.96
CA VAL A 56 1.11 -12.60 3.16
C VAL A 56 0.08 -11.49 2.97
N VAL A 57 -1.19 -11.83 3.14
CA VAL A 57 -2.28 -10.85 3.17
C VAL A 57 -2.24 -10.14 4.52
N PHE A 58 -2.38 -8.81 4.49
CA PHE A 58 -2.44 -8.00 5.70
C PHE A 58 -3.54 -6.95 5.58
N LYS A 59 -3.93 -6.45 6.74
CA LYS A 59 -4.80 -5.29 6.89
C LYS A 59 -4.14 -4.32 7.87
N THR A 60 -4.02 -3.05 7.47
CA THR A 60 -3.43 -1.98 8.29
C THR A 60 -4.47 -0.91 8.52
N TYR A 61 -4.84 -0.69 9.79
CA TYR A 61 -5.65 0.44 10.20
C TYR A 61 -4.76 1.64 10.54
N PHE A 62 -5.20 2.83 10.15
CA PHE A 62 -4.56 4.11 10.40
C PHE A 62 -5.56 5.03 11.09
N ASN A 63 -5.33 5.39 12.34
CA ASN A 63 -6.16 6.40 12.99
C ASN A 63 -5.76 7.82 12.57
N ALA A 64 -6.57 8.81 12.91
CA ALA A 64 -6.32 10.21 12.57
C ALA A 64 -5.02 10.78 13.19
N ASN A 65 -4.56 10.20 14.30
CA ASN A 65 -3.33 10.58 15.00
C ASN A 65 -2.08 9.86 14.45
N GLY A 66 -2.24 9.00 13.44
CA GLY A 66 -1.16 8.22 12.84
C GLY A 66 -0.79 6.96 13.61
N GLU A 67 -1.50 6.60 14.68
CA GLU A 67 -1.32 5.28 15.30
C GLU A 67 -1.88 4.20 14.38
N LEU A 68 -1.22 3.04 14.38
CA LEU A 68 -1.63 1.94 13.54
C LEU A 68 -1.62 0.60 14.24
N VAL A 69 -2.38 -0.29 13.64
CA VAL A 69 -2.34 -1.72 13.89
C VAL A 69 -2.32 -2.44 12.55
N GLU A 70 -1.31 -3.28 12.36
CA GLU A 70 -1.23 -4.18 11.22
C GLU A 70 -1.49 -5.62 11.67
N LYS A 71 -2.51 -6.25 11.09
CA LYS A 71 -2.84 -7.66 11.30
C LYS A 71 -2.52 -8.46 10.03
N VAL A 72 -1.87 -9.59 10.24
CA VAL A 72 -1.61 -10.58 9.18
C VAL A 72 -2.75 -11.58 9.16
N ASP A 73 -3.41 -11.72 8.00
CA ASP A 73 -4.42 -12.74 7.77
C ASP A 73 -3.69 -13.96 7.16
N SER A 74 -3.24 -14.88 8.02
CA SER A 74 -2.55 -16.11 7.62
C SER A 74 -3.55 -17.19 7.20
N THR A 75 -4.20 -17.03 6.05
CA THR A 75 -5.04 -18.07 5.43
C THR A 75 -4.27 -19.01 4.49
N GLY A 76 -2.96 -18.83 4.32
CA GLY A 76 -2.07 -19.80 3.67
C GLY A 76 -1.41 -20.67 4.72
N GLY A 77 -1.77 -21.96 4.77
CA GLY A 77 -1.40 -22.89 5.83
C GLY A 77 0.09 -23.03 6.11
N ALA A 78 0.45 -22.79 7.37
CA ALA A 78 1.38 -23.59 8.16
C ALA A 78 1.15 -23.19 9.63
N SER A 79 0.26 -23.94 10.28
CA SER A 79 0.23 -24.01 11.74
C SER A 79 1.49 -24.74 12.22
N SER A 80 1.96 -24.34 13.41
CA SER A 80 3.10 -24.86 14.20
C SER A 80 4.47 -24.34 13.74
N SER A 81 5.16 -23.51 14.52
CA SER A 81 5.72 -23.89 15.83
C SER A 81 5.92 -22.69 16.80
N SER A 82 4.87 -21.91 17.06
CA SER A 82 4.66 -21.11 18.28
C SER A 82 3.31 -20.41 18.15
N GLY A 83 2.42 -20.58 19.12
CA GLY A 83 1.00 -20.16 19.06
C GLY A 83 0.77 -18.64 19.03
N GLY A 84 1.24 -17.96 18.00
CA GLY A 84 0.93 -16.56 17.74
C GLY A 84 0.04 -16.44 16.52
N SER A 85 -1.27 -16.28 16.72
CA SER A 85 -2.04 -15.40 15.83
C SER A 85 -1.18 -14.15 15.61
N GLY A 86 -0.75 -13.88 14.37
CA GLY A 86 0.31 -12.91 14.08
C GLY A 86 0.16 -11.65 14.92
N TYR A 87 1.09 -11.43 15.84
CA TYR A 87 1.00 -10.33 16.81
C TYR A 87 0.79 -9.03 16.03
N PRO A 88 -0.26 -8.25 16.36
CA PRO A 88 -0.48 -6.98 15.68
C PRO A 88 0.77 -6.12 15.80
N ALA A 89 1.35 -5.70 14.66
CA ALA A 89 2.44 -4.76 14.73
C ALA A 89 1.88 -3.39 15.09
N HIS A 90 2.34 -2.84 16.22
CA HIS A 90 1.94 -1.53 16.71
C HIS A 90 3.03 -0.48 16.45
N GLY A 91 2.60 0.75 16.17
CA GLY A 91 3.49 1.88 16.06
C GLY A 91 2.80 3.13 15.55
N GLN A 92 3.59 4.03 14.96
CA GLN A 92 3.08 5.26 14.38
C GLN A 92 3.52 5.44 12.92
N TRP A 93 2.56 5.77 12.06
CA TRP A 93 2.79 6.30 10.73
C TRP A 93 2.85 7.83 10.81
N LYS A 94 3.72 8.40 9.99
CA LYS A 94 3.73 9.83 9.68
C LYS A 94 4.09 10.04 8.22
N VAL A 95 3.63 11.16 7.69
CA VAL A 95 4.06 11.60 6.37
C VAL A 95 5.25 12.55 6.54
N ALA A 96 6.38 12.22 5.90
CA ALA A 96 7.57 13.06 5.91
C ALA A 96 8.23 13.05 4.53
N ASN A 97 8.59 14.22 4.02
CA ASN A 97 9.29 14.38 2.73
C ASN A 97 8.60 13.65 1.55
N GLY A 98 7.26 13.71 1.49
CA GLY A 98 6.48 13.04 0.46
C GLY A 98 6.58 11.51 0.49
N LYS A 99 6.84 10.93 1.65
CA LYS A 99 6.89 9.49 1.91
C LYS A 99 6.03 9.15 3.10
N LEU A 100 5.54 7.91 3.12
CA LEU A 100 4.85 7.34 4.25
C LEU A 100 5.87 6.61 5.13
N CYS A 101 5.98 7.00 6.40
CA CYS A 101 7.05 6.57 7.29
C CYS A 101 6.52 5.94 8.58
N PHE A 102 7.05 4.78 8.95
CA PHE A 102 6.62 4.01 10.12
C PHE A 102 7.71 3.91 11.17
N SER A 103 7.35 4.07 12.43
CA SER A 103 8.16 3.70 13.58
C SER A 103 7.50 2.57 14.36
N PHE A 104 8.25 1.51 14.63
CA PHE A 104 7.78 0.42 15.48
C PHE A 104 7.82 0.87 16.95
N ARG A 105 6.71 0.67 17.68
CA ARG A 105 6.68 0.93 19.13
C ARG A 105 7.27 -0.22 19.93
N ASP A 106 6.95 -1.45 19.51
CA ASP A 106 7.17 -2.66 20.32
C ASP A 106 8.30 -3.55 19.76
N SER A 107 8.95 -3.16 18.65
CA SER A 107 10.04 -3.95 18.04
C SER A 107 11.35 -3.78 18.79
N LEU A 108 11.95 -4.85 19.31
CA LEU A 108 13.27 -4.79 19.96
C LEU A 108 14.40 -4.30 19.03
N VAL A 109 14.28 -4.56 17.72
CA VAL A 109 15.33 -4.25 16.73
C VAL A 109 15.11 -2.89 16.05
N ASP A 110 13.86 -2.51 15.88
CA ASP A 110 13.45 -1.35 15.09
C ASP A 110 12.78 -0.24 15.91
N LYS A 111 12.76 -0.35 17.25
CA LYS A 111 12.19 0.69 18.14
C LYS A 111 12.78 2.05 17.80
N GLY A 112 11.92 3.03 17.57
CA GLY A 112 12.32 4.41 17.26
C GLY A 112 12.94 4.63 15.87
N LYS A 113 13.22 3.58 15.09
CA LYS A 113 13.72 3.72 13.71
C LYS A 113 12.57 4.06 12.77
N LEU A 114 12.79 5.07 11.94
CA LEU A 114 11.80 5.48 10.94
C LEU A 114 12.04 4.77 9.61
N LYS A 115 11.10 3.94 9.17
CA LYS A 115 11.13 3.24 7.89
C LYS A 115 10.17 3.91 6.91
N CYS A 116 10.72 4.57 5.89
CA CYS A 116 9.94 5.34 4.92
C CYS A 116 9.81 4.61 3.57
N LEU A 117 8.59 4.64 3.03
CA LEU A 117 8.22 4.07 1.74
C LEU A 117 7.62 5.17 0.84
N LYS A 118 7.95 5.12 -0.45
CA LYS A 118 7.24 5.94 -1.46
C LYS A 118 5.91 5.26 -1.76
N VAL A 119 4.86 6.05 -2.01
CA VAL A 119 3.54 5.54 -2.39
C VAL A 119 3.29 5.88 -3.86
N LEU A 120 3.07 4.84 -4.67
CA LEU A 120 2.76 4.96 -6.10
C LEU A 120 1.35 4.45 -6.34
N LYS A 121 0.50 5.27 -6.95
CA LYS A 121 -0.82 4.86 -7.45
C LYS A 121 -0.64 4.18 -8.80
N LYS A 122 -1.19 2.98 -8.97
CA LYS A 122 -1.07 2.17 -10.18
C LYS A 122 -2.28 2.32 -11.10
N ALA A 123 -2.07 2.06 -12.39
CA ALA A 123 -3.17 1.77 -13.31
C ALA A 123 -3.95 0.56 -12.78
N GLY A 124 -5.23 0.75 -12.42
CA GLY A 124 -6.04 -0.27 -11.73
C GLY A 124 -6.36 0.05 -10.27
N GLY A 125 -5.93 1.21 -9.75
CA GLY A 125 -6.39 1.75 -8.47
C GLY A 125 -5.72 1.18 -7.23
N SER A 126 -4.80 0.24 -7.39
CA SER A 126 -3.93 -0.23 -6.29
C SER A 126 -2.80 0.76 -6.01
N TYR A 127 -2.14 0.59 -4.87
CA TYR A 127 -1.00 1.41 -4.46
C TYR A 127 0.20 0.54 -4.11
N GLU A 128 1.35 0.83 -4.70
CA GLU A 128 2.62 0.20 -4.37
C GLU A 128 3.40 1.05 -3.36
N LEU A 129 3.88 0.40 -2.31
CA LEU A 129 4.76 0.99 -1.32
C LEU A 129 6.18 0.49 -1.56
N THR A 130 7.05 1.38 -2.03
CA THR A 130 8.39 1.03 -2.49
C THR A 130 9.48 1.57 -1.57
N LYS A 131 10.55 0.79 -1.40
CA LYS A 131 11.77 1.20 -0.68
C LYS A 131 12.52 2.27 -1.47
N GLY A 132 13.54 2.87 -0.84
CA GLY A 132 14.46 3.79 -1.52
C GLY A 132 15.13 3.19 -2.76
N SER A 133 15.40 1.87 -2.74
CA SER A 133 15.97 1.09 -3.85
C SER A 133 15.02 0.84 -5.03
N GLY A 134 13.74 1.19 -4.92
CA GLY A 134 12.72 0.89 -5.93
C GLY A 134 12.02 -0.47 -5.73
N GLU A 135 12.52 -1.33 -4.85
CA GLU A 135 11.89 -2.61 -4.52
C GLU A 135 10.50 -2.38 -3.89
N VAL A 136 9.47 -3.06 -4.42
CA VAL A 136 8.12 -3.08 -3.85
C VAL A 136 8.14 -3.84 -2.52
N ASN A 137 7.85 -3.15 -1.42
CA ASN A 137 7.72 -3.75 -0.11
C ASN A 137 6.31 -4.28 0.15
N ARG A 138 5.29 -3.52 -0.25
CA ARG A 138 3.88 -3.84 -0.03
C ARG A 138 3.05 -3.33 -1.21
N VAL A 139 1.90 -3.97 -1.40
CA VAL A 139 0.87 -3.48 -2.30
C VAL A 139 -0.43 -3.37 -1.51
N TRP A 140 -1.02 -2.18 -1.49
CA TRP A 140 -2.40 -1.97 -1.04
C TRP A 140 -3.32 -2.18 -2.23
N LYS A 141 -4.11 -3.25 -2.17
CA LYS A 141 -5.11 -3.55 -3.20
C LYS A 141 -6.35 -2.69 -3.02
N GLU A 142 -6.66 -2.34 -1.77
CA GLU A 142 -7.87 -1.63 -1.41
C GLU A 142 -7.63 -0.70 -0.21
N VAL A 143 -8.29 0.45 -0.19
CA VAL A 143 -8.30 1.38 0.94
C VAL A 143 -9.75 1.70 1.26
N LEU A 144 -10.18 1.35 2.47
CA LEU A 144 -11.56 1.51 2.96
C LEU A 144 -11.61 2.51 4.10
N PRO A 145 -12.68 3.30 4.24
CA PRO A 145 -12.84 4.19 5.38
C PRO A 145 -13.02 3.41 6.69
N GLY A 146 -12.50 3.95 7.78
CA GLY A 146 -12.80 3.53 9.14
C GLY A 146 -11.89 2.45 9.73
N ASN A 147 -12.35 1.93 10.87
CA ASN A 147 -11.64 1.00 11.74
C ASN A 147 -12.43 -0.30 11.92
N PRO A 148 -12.25 -1.30 11.04
CA PRO A 148 -12.95 -2.57 11.12
C PRO A 148 -12.59 -3.36 12.38
N TYR A 149 -11.58 -2.93 13.13
CA TYR A 149 -11.10 -3.60 14.33
C TYR A 149 -11.64 -3.00 15.63
N LYS A 150 -12.44 -1.93 15.57
CA LYS A 150 -12.94 -1.22 16.75
C LYS A 150 -11.83 -0.81 17.75
N LEU A 151 -10.62 -0.60 17.24
CA LEU A 151 -9.47 -0.19 18.04
C LEU A 151 -9.63 1.28 18.43
N LYS A 152 -9.71 1.56 19.73
CA LYS A 152 -9.87 2.94 20.23
C LYS A 152 -8.61 3.77 19.96
#